data_AF-A0A1C4XE01-F1
#
_entry.id   AF-A0A1C4XE01-F1
#
_cell.length_a   1.000
_cell.length_b   1.000
_cell.length_c   1.000
_cell.angle_alpha   90.00
_cell.angle_beta   90.00
_cell.angle_gamma   90.00
#
_symmetry.space_group_name_H-M   'P 1'
#
loop_
_entity.id
_entity.type
_entity.pdbx_description
1 polymer ?
#
loop_
_entity_poly.entity_id
_entity_poly.type
_entity_poly.pdbx_seq_one_letter_code
_entity_poly.pdbx_strand_id
1 'polypeptide(L)' 'MGEVIRQVPFAVTLASYCIEFHERNLCSKCTPEGCPRLDNAALVIDKFRTQRMEKLRLNRRSI' A
#
# COMPACT_ATOMS: atom_id res chain seq x y z
N MET A 1 -26.31 10.56 9.12
CA MET A 1 -25.68 9.23 9.22
C MET A 1 -24.82 9.02 8.00
N GLY A 2 -23.54 8.66 8.19
CA GLY A 2 -22.71 8.15 7.09
C GLY A 2 -21.58 9.09 6.69
N GLU A 3 -20.41 8.86 7.29
CA GLU A 3 -19.18 8.60 6.52
C GLU A 3 -18.09 8.16 7.51
N VAL A 4 -17.97 6.85 7.75
CA VAL A 4 -16.73 6.31 8.32
C VAL A 4 -15.72 6.29 7.18
N ILE A 5 -15.11 7.43 6.89
CA ILE A 5 -13.96 7.46 5.99
C ILE A 5 -12.85 6.69 6.71
N ARG A 6 -12.73 5.39 6.40
CA ARG A 6 -11.56 4.57 6.75
C ARG A 6 -10.39 5.05 5.89
N GLN A 7 -9.91 6.26 6.18
CA GLN A 7 -8.96 7.00 5.36
C GLN A 7 -7.71 6.16 5.16
N VAL A 8 -7.32 5.98 3.90
CA VAL A 8 -6.09 5.29 3.54
C VAL A 8 -4.92 6.24 3.85
N PRO A 9 -3.89 5.81 4.57
CA PRO A 9 -2.74 6.67 4.86
C PRO A 9 -2.09 7.17 3.57
N PHE A 10 -1.67 8.45 3.55
CA PHE A 10 -1.03 9.05 2.37
C PHE A 10 0.15 8.23 1.85
N ALA A 11 0.95 7.64 2.73
CA ALA A 11 2.07 6.77 2.35
C ALA A 11 1.65 5.57 1.49
N VAL A 12 0.46 5.00 1.75
CA VAL A 12 -0.09 3.88 0.96
C VAL A 12 -0.54 4.38 -0.41
N THR A 13 -1.18 5.54 -0.46
CA THR A 13 -1.56 6.18 -1.73
C THR A 13 -0.32 6.47 -2.59
N LEU A 14 0.73 7.03 -1.99
CA LEU A 14 1.99 7.32 -2.68
C LEU A 14 2.69 6.03 -3.16
N ALA A 15 2.66 4.96 -2.35
CA ALA A 15 3.17 3.66 -2.75
C ALA A 15 2.43 3.09 -3.97
N SER A 16 1.10 3.21 -4.02
CA SER A 16 0.32 2.80 -5.20
C SER A 16 0.71 3.58 -6.46
N TYR A 17 0.89 4.90 -6.35
CA TYR A 17 1.40 5.71 -7.47
C TYR A 17 2.80 5.32 -7.89
N CYS A 18 3.66 4.93 -6.94
CA CYS A 18 5.00 4.46 -7.24
C CYS A 18 4.96 3.18 -8.10
N ILE A 19 4.06 2.23 -7.80
CA ILE A 19 3.89 1.03 -8.62
C ILE A 19 3.44 1.39 -10.03
N GLU A 20 2.38 2.19 -10.16
CA GLU A 20 1.85 2.61 -11.48
C GLU A 20 2.91 3.35 -12.32
N PHE A 21 3.74 4.18 -11.67
CA PHE A 21 4.86 4.86 -12.33
C PHE A 21 5.89 3.88 -12.90
N HIS A 22 6.12 2.74 -12.25
CA HIS A 22 7.01 1.69 -12.75
C HIS A 22 6.35 0.84 -13.83
N GLU A 23 5.04 0.56 -13.75
CA GLU A 23 4.30 -0.13 -14.83
C GLU A 23 4.34 0.64 -16.15
N ARG A 24 4.39 1.97 -16.07
CA ARG A 24 4.57 2.86 -17.24
C ARG A 24 6.03 2.96 -17.72
N ASN A 25 6.96 2.20 -17.14
CA ASN A 25 8.40 2.22 -17.42
C ASN A 25 9.04 3.62 -17.30
N LEU A 26 8.52 4.48 -16.42
CA LEU A 26 8.98 5.87 -16.29
C LEU A 26 10.17 6.01 -15.31
N CYS A 27 10.56 4.93 -14.64
CA CYS A 27 11.63 4.97 -13.65
C CYS A 27 13.02 4.78 -14.29
N SER A 28 13.78 5.87 -14.35
CA SER A 28 15.16 5.91 -14.86
C SER A 28 16.20 5.17 -14.03
N LYS A 29 15.81 4.62 -12.87
CA LYS A 29 16.69 3.93 -11.93
C LYS A 29 16.41 2.43 -11.81
N CYS A 30 15.52 1.87 -12.65
CA CYS A 30 15.30 0.43 -12.65
C CYS A 30 16.52 -0.30 -13.17
N THR A 31 16.88 -1.40 -12.52
CA THR A 31 17.87 -2.35 -13.01
C THR A 31 17.18 -3.67 -13.33
N PRO A 32 17.84 -4.61 -14.06
CA PRO A 32 17.31 -5.96 -14.26
C PRO A 32 17.05 -6.73 -12.95
N GLU A 33 17.71 -6.35 -11.86
CA GLU A 33 17.54 -6.94 -10.53
C GLU A 33 16.32 -6.37 -9.78
N GLY A 34 15.76 -5.24 -10.25
CA GLY A 34 14.58 -4.60 -9.68
C GLY A 34 14.76 -3.11 -9.40
N CYS A 35 13.85 -2.55 -8.60
CA CYS A 35 13.97 -1.18 -8.12
C CYS A 35 13.63 -1.10 -6.63
N PRO A 36 14.53 -0.57 -5.78
CA PRO A 36 14.30 -0.51 -4.33
C PRO A 36 13.09 0.37 -3.96
N ARG A 37 12.69 1.29 -4.84
CA ARG A 37 11.47 2.10 -4.63
C ARG A 37 10.20 1.26 -4.79
N LEU A 38 10.23 0.32 -5.73
CA LEU A 38 9.13 -0.61 -5.97
C LEU A 38 9.01 -1.61 -4.82
N ASP A 39 10.13 -2.14 -4.34
CA ASP A 39 10.15 -3.05 -3.17
C ASP A 39 9.61 -2.35 -1.92
N ASN A 40 10.05 -1.12 -1.67
CA ASN A 40 9.55 -0.32 -0.56
C ASN A 40 8.04 -0.03 -0.69
N ALA A 41 7.56 0.29 -1.89
CA ALA A 41 6.14 0.52 -2.14
C ALA A 41 5.31 -0.75 -1.85
N ALA A 42 5.78 -1.92 -2.31
CA ALA A 42 5.14 -3.20 -2.03
C ALA A 42 5.07 -3.48 -0.53
N LEU A 43 6.16 -3.26 0.21
CA LEU A 43 6.21 -3.43 1.66
C LEU A 43 5.24 -2.51 2.41
N VAL A 44 5.10 -1.25 1.99
CA VAL A 44 4.16 -0.30 2.60
C VAL A 44 2.72 -0.78 2.42
N ILE A 45 2.36 -1.22 1.21
CA ILE A 45 1.02 -1.72 0.91
C ILE A 45 0.73 -3.01 1.68
N ASP A 46 1.69 -3.93 1.75
CA ASP A 46 1.54 -5.19 2.46
C ASP A 46 1.33 -4.98 3.97
N LYS A 47 2.13 -4.11 4.60
CA LYS A 47 1.95 -3.72 6.00
C LYS A 47 0.57 -3.14 6.25
N PHE A 48 0.08 -2.27 5.37
CA PHE A 48 -1.25 -1.69 5.51
C PHE A 48 -2.36 -2.75 5.37
N ARG A 49 -2.23 -3.69 4.42
CA ARG A 49 -3.18 -4.79 4.25
C ARG A 49 -3.22 -5.67 5.50
N THR A 50 -2.06 -6.06 6.03
CA THR A 50 -1.95 -6.87 7.23
C THR A 50 -2.60 -6.19 8.43
N GLN A 51 -2.28 -4.91 8.68
CA GLN A 51 -2.88 -4.12 9.76
C GLN A 51 -4.40 -3.98 9.60
N ARG A 52 -4.87 -3.75 8.37
CA ARG A 52 -6.30 -3.63 8.10
C ARG A 52 -7.02 -4.95 8.36
N MET A 53 -6.46 -6.07 7.93
CA MET A 53 -7.03 -7.40 8.16
C MET A 53 -7.05 -7.76 9.65
N GLU A 54 -6.01 -7.41 10.40
CA GLU A 54 -5.97 -7.59 11.85
C GLU A 54 -7.08 -6.79 12.56
N LYS A 55 -7.25 -5.51 12.22
CA LYS A 55 -8.35 -4.67 12.75
C LYS A 55 -9.72 -5.27 12.43
N LEU A 56 -9.91 -5.79 11.22
CA LEU A 56 -11.17 -6.45 10.84
C LEU A 56 -11.40 -7.73 11.64
N ARG A 57 -10.36 -8.54 11.88
CA ARG A 57 -10.44 -9.75 12.70
C ARG A 57 -10.82 -9.43 14.14
N LEU A 58 -10.19 -8.41 14.74
CA LEU A 58 -10.50 -7.96 16.10
C LEU A 58 -11.96 -7.47 16.21
N ASN A 59 -12.40 -6.61 15.30
CA ASN A 59 -13.78 -6.12 15.31
C ASN A 59 -14.83 -7.24 15.16
N ARG A 60 -14.53 -8.32 14.41
CA ARG A 60 -15.43 -9.47 14.28
C ARG A 60 -15.49 -10.36 15.52
N ARG A 61 -14.51 -10.29 16.42
CA ARG A 61 -14.47 -11.06 17.68
C ARG A 61 -15.16 -10.35 18.84
N SER A 62 -15.40 -9.04 18.71
CA SER A 62 -16.06 -8.22 19.73
C SER A 62 -17.59 -8.14 19.55
N ILE A 63 -18.15 -8.92 18.62
CA ILE A 63 -19.59 -9.09 18.33
C ILE A 63 -19.92 -10.55 18.60
#